data_AF-A0A1Q5BWV0-F1
#
_entry.id   AF-A0A1Q5BWV0-F1
#
_cell.length_a   1.000
_cell.length_b   1.000
_cell.length_c   1.000
_cell.angle_alpha   90.00
_cell.angle_beta   90.00
_cell.angle_gamma   90.00
#
_symmetry.space_group_name_H-M   'P 1'
#
loop_
_entity.id
_entity.type
_entity.pdbx_description
1 polymer ?
#
loop_
_entity_poly.entity_id
_entity_poly.type
_entity_poly.pdbx_seq_one_letter_code
_entity_poly.pdbx_strand_id
1 'polypeptide(L)' 'MQKTKTQGTKTQHTDSPREDVCPRCGHHVPPEVSRHKTLGIYVPVWHRGTCLNPDCPESGQERHP' A
#
# COMPACT_ATOMS: atom_id res chain seq x y z
N MET A 1 -38.61 -0.48 3.88
CA MET A 1 -37.23 -0.86 4.26
C MET A 1 -36.47 -1.18 2.97
N GLN A 2 -35.69 -0.25 2.45
CA GLN A 2 -35.06 -0.37 1.13
C GLN A 2 -33.68 -1.04 1.32
N LYS A 3 -33.58 -2.32 0.96
CA LYS A 3 -32.31 -3.06 0.99
C LYS A 3 -31.46 -2.64 -0.21
N THR A 4 -30.48 -1.78 0.03
CA THR A 4 -29.46 -1.43 -0.96
C THR A 4 -28.54 -2.62 -1.19
N LYS A 5 -28.64 -3.23 -2.38
CA LYS A 5 -27.69 -4.23 -2.86
C LYS A 5 -26.40 -3.51 -3.28
N THR A 6 -25.43 -3.45 -2.38
CA THR A 6 -24.06 -3.06 -2.76
C THR A 6 -23.39 -4.29 -3.37
N GLN A 7 -23.47 -4.40 -4.70
CA GLN A 7 -22.68 -5.38 -5.45
C GLN A 7 -21.22 -4.91 -5.42
N GLY A 8 -20.44 -5.49 -4.51
CA GLY A 8 -19.00 -5.31 -4.49
C GLY A 8 -18.40 -5.92 -5.74
N THR A 9 -18.05 -5.07 -6.70
CA THR A 9 -17.29 -5.42 -7.90
C THR A 9 -15.96 -6.03 -7.45
N LYS A 10 -15.83 -7.35 -7.57
CA LYS A 10 -14.53 -8.04 -7.48
C LYS A 10 -13.76 -7.74 -8.76
N THR A 11 -13.12 -6.59 -8.82
CA THR A 11 -12.04 -6.37 -9.77
C THR A 11 -10.87 -7.19 -9.26
N GLN A 12 -10.68 -8.37 -9.84
CA GLN A 12 -9.46 -9.16 -9.67
C GLN A 12 -8.33 -8.40 -10.37
N HIS A 13 -7.85 -7.33 -9.76
CA HIS A 13 -6.56 -6.76 -10.11
C HIS A 13 -5.54 -7.64 -9.42
N THR A 14 -4.95 -8.57 -10.17
CA THR A 14 -3.75 -9.29 -9.74
C THR A 14 -2.59 -8.28 -9.75
N ASP A 15 -2.67 -7.27 -8.87
CA ASP A 15 -1.47 -6.59 -8.38
C ASP A 15 -0.85 -7.62 -7.43
N SER A 16 -0.02 -8.51 -7.97
CA SER A 16 0.86 -9.31 -7.11
C SER A 16 1.52 -8.31 -6.19
N PRO A 17 1.42 -8.46 -4.85
CA PRO A 17 2.03 -7.52 -3.93
C PRO A 17 3.48 -7.43 -4.34
N ARG A 18 3.86 -6.29 -4.92
CA ARG A 18 5.23 -6.07 -5.36
C ARG A 18 6.07 -6.23 -4.11
N GLU A 19 6.88 -7.28 -4.11
CA GLU A 19 7.78 -7.58 -3.00
C GLU A 19 8.90 -6.55 -3.04
N ASP A 20 8.62 -5.42 -2.41
CA ASP A 20 9.55 -4.33 -2.31
C ASP A 20 10.61 -4.64 -1.26
N VAL A 21 11.84 -4.18 -1.51
CA VAL A 21 12.97 -4.35 -0.60
C VAL A 21 13.45 -3.01 -0.04
N CYS A 22 13.84 -3.02 1.22
CA CYS A 22 14.51 -1.88 1.85
C CYS A 22 15.89 -1.67 1.19
N PRO A 23 16.21 -0.49 0.64
CA PRO A 23 17.50 -0.24 -0.01
C PRO A 23 18.70 -0.24 0.95
N ARG A 24 18.46 -0.30 2.27
CA ARG A 24 19.51 -0.21 3.29
C ARG A 24 19.92 -1.56 3.85
N CYS A 25 18.94 -2.42 4.15
CA CYS A 25 19.20 -3.74 4.70
C CYS A 25 18.80 -4.89 3.75
N GLY A 26 18.15 -4.59 2.61
CA GLY A 26 17.68 -5.60 1.66
C GLY A 26 16.46 -6.41 2.12
N HIS A 27 15.94 -6.14 3.33
CA HIS A 27 14.79 -6.89 3.86
C HIS A 27 13.51 -6.54 3.10
N HIS A 28 12.63 -7.53 2.94
CA HIS A 28 11.31 -7.32 2.35
C HIS A 28 10.51 -6.34 3.21
N VAL A 29 9.82 -5.42 2.54
CA VAL A 29 8.93 -4.47 3.19
C VAL A 29 7.50 -4.72 2.70
N PRO A 30 6.49 -4.54 3.56
CA PRO A 30 5.10 -4.65 3.12
C PRO A 30 4.81 -3.55 2.09
N PRO A 31 4.08 -3.85 1.00
CA PRO A 31 3.56 -2.81 0.13
C PRO A 31 2.42 -2.07 0.84
N GLU A 32 2.46 -0.75 0.80
CA GLU A 32 1.42 0.11 1.36
C GLU A 32 0.67 0.83 0.22
N VAL A 33 -0.63 1.03 0.42
CA VAL A 33 -1.51 1.67 -0.56
C VAL A 33 -2.02 2.98 0.01
N SER A 34 -1.67 4.08 -0.63
CA SER A 34 -2.31 5.36 -0.41
C SER A 34 -3.30 5.67 -1.53
N ARG A 35 -4.26 6.54 -1.27
CA ARG A 35 -5.20 7.02 -2.28
C ARG A 35 -5.20 8.53 -2.28
N HIS A 36 -4.92 9.13 -3.43
CA HIS A 36 -5.14 10.55 -3.63
C HIS A 36 -6.36 10.78 -4.52
N LYS A 37 -7.04 11.89 -4.31
CA LYS A 37 -8.22 12.27 -5.09
C LYS A 37 -7.79 13.17 -6.24
N THR A 38 -8.08 12.76 -7.47
CA THR A 38 -7.80 13.54 -8.68
C THR A 38 -9.07 13.62 -9.51
N LEU A 39 -9.50 14.86 -9.83
CA LEU A 39 -10.69 15.13 -10.67
C LEU A 39 -11.96 14.38 -10.21
N GLY A 40 -12.12 14.18 -8.90
CA GLY A 40 -13.28 13.47 -8.33
C GLY A 40 -13.12 11.95 -8.19
N ILE A 41 -12.05 11.35 -8.69
CA ILE A 41 -11.77 9.91 -8.61
C ILE A 41 -10.66 9.65 -7.58
N TYR A 42 -10.78 8.56 -6.81
CA TYR A 42 -9.72 8.10 -5.91
C TYR A 42 -8.76 7.17 -6.64
N VAL A 43 -7.53 7.62 -6.87
CA VAL A 43 -6.48 6.87 -7.55
C VAL A 43 -5.64 6.14 -6.49
N PRO A 44 -5.50 4.80 -6.54
CA PRO A 44 -4.59 4.08 -5.67
C PRO A 44 -3.15 4.26 -6.15
N VAL A 45 -2.26 4.56 -5.21
CA VAL A 45 -0.82 4.63 -5.44
C VAL A 45 -0.14 3.65 -4.49
N TRP A 46 0.64 2.76 -5.07
CA TRP A 46 1.44 1.78 -4.33
C TRP A 46 2.78 2.39 -3.96
N HIS A 47 3.16 2.25 -2.70
CA HIS A 47 4.47 2.63 -2.22
C HIS A 47 5.09 1.51 -1.40
N ARG A 48 6.42 1.52 -1.38
CA ARG A 48 7.20 0.77 -0.41
C ARG A 48 6.75 1.16 0.99
N GLY A 49 6.38 0.21 1.83
CA GLY A 49 6.04 0.48 3.21
C GLY A 49 7.26 0.68 4.11
N THR A 50 6.98 0.83 5.41
CA THR A 50 8.01 1.04 6.42
C THR A 50 8.83 -0.23 6.67
N CYS A 51 10.14 -0.08 6.86
CA CYS A 51 11.00 -1.20 7.20
C CYS A 51 10.75 -1.61 8.66
N LEU A 52 10.31 -2.86 8.86
CA LEU A 52 10.03 -3.45 10.18
C LEU A 52 11.18 -4.30 10.71
N ASN A 53 12.32 -4.36 9.99
CA ASN A 53 13.51 -5.04 10.48
C ASN A 53 14.18 -4.20 11.58
N PRO A 54 14.23 -4.67 12.85
CA PRO A 54 14.82 -3.92 13.97
C PRO A 54 16.34 -3.72 13.84
N ASP A 55 17.02 -4.55 13.05
CA ASP A 55 18.46 -4.43 12.79
C ASP A 55 18.76 -3.42 11.67
N CYS A 56 17.72 -2.83 11.07
CA CYS A 56 17.89 -1.84 10.02
C CYS A 56 18.23 -0.47 10.63
N PRO A 57 19.25 0.25 10.15
CA PRO A 57 19.58 1.60 10.64
C PRO A 57 18.47 2.65 10.39
N GLU A 58 17.46 2.30 9.60
CA GLU A 58 16.32 3.13 9.20
C GLU A 58 14.98 2.54 9.69
N SER A 59 15.01 1.59 10.62
CA SER A 59 13.80 0.97 11.15
C SER A 59 12.87 2.02 11.78
N GLY A 60 11.61 2.06 11.35
CA GLY A 60 10.59 2.95 11.95
C GLY A 60 10.53 4.38 11.42
N GLN A 61 11.23 4.72 10.33
CA GLN A 61 10.95 5.98 9.63
C GLN A 61 9.66 5.83 8.80
N GLU A 62 8.53 6.18 9.42
CA GLU A 62 7.27 6.48 8.72
C GLU A 62 7.57 7.52 7.65
N ARG A 63 7.44 7.15 6.36
CA ARG A 63 7.61 8.12 5.27
C ARG A 63 6.40 9.04 5.27
N HIS A 64 6.55 10.15 5.98
CA HIS A 64 5.60 11.24 6.04
C HIS A 64 5.31 11.74 4.60
N PRO A 65 4.02 11.89 4.22
CA PRO A 65 3.62 12.29 2.87
C PRO A 65 4.04 13.72 2.50
#